data_AF-A0A452IF71-F1
#
_entry.id   AF-A0A452IF71-F1
#
_cell.length_a   1.000
_cell.length_b   1.000
_cell.length_c   1.000
_cell.angle_alpha   90.00
_cell.angle_beta   90.00
_cell.angle_gamma   90.00
#
_symmetry.space_group_name_H-M   'P 1'
#
loop_
_entity.id
_entity.type
_entity.pdbx_description
1 polymer ?
#
loop_
_entity_poly.entity_id
_entity_poly.type
_entity_poly.pdbx_seq_one_letter_code
_entity_poly.pdbx_strand_id
1 'polypeptide(L)'
;MLMSHFEEPKVTEDEEPPTEQDKRKKMLALKDPVHTVSLQQFVYEKLKAQQELLGEQAFQALMETVDTEIVTQLQEFLQGF
;
A
#
# COMPACT_ATOMS: atom_id res chain seq x y z
N MET A 1 10.35 8.34 19.65
CA MET A 1 8.96 7.91 19.94
C MET A 1 8.03 8.85 19.20
N LEU A 2 7.46 8.44 18.06
CA LEU A 2 6.43 9.22 17.38
C LEU A 2 5.12 8.98 18.11
N MET A 3 4.67 9.95 18.90
CA MET A 3 3.32 10.00 19.42
C MET A 3 2.39 10.24 18.22
N SER A 4 1.76 9.17 17.73
CA SER A 4 0.63 9.26 16.80
C SER A 4 -0.46 10.07 17.49
N HIS A 5 -0.61 11.34 17.13
CA HIS A 5 -1.80 12.11 17.47
C HIS A 5 -2.97 11.49 16.72
N PHE A 6 -3.66 10.57 17.40
CA PHE A 6 -4.99 10.13 17.00
C PHE A 6 -5.94 11.30 17.23
N GLU A 7 -6.00 12.21 16.26
CA GLU A 7 -6.97 13.30 16.26
C GLU A 7 -8.35 12.64 16.09
N GLU A 8 -9.08 12.51 17.19
CA GLU A 8 -10.46 12.03 17.14
C GLU A 8 -11.25 12.99 16.22
N PRO A 9 -11.90 12.47 15.16
CA PRO A 9 -12.69 13.32 14.28
C PRO A 9 -13.77 13.98 15.14
N LYS A 10 -13.75 15.31 15.20
CA LYS A 10 -14.79 16.10 15.88
C LYS A 10 -16.12 15.78 15.22
N VAL A 11 -16.95 15.01 15.92
CA VAL A 11 -18.36 14.81 15.58
C VAL A 11 -18.99 16.19 15.63
N THR A 12 -19.29 16.75 14.47
CA THR A 12 -20.09 17.97 14.38
C THR A 12 -21.45 17.64 15.02
N GLU A 13 -21.94 18.49 15.93
CA GLU A 13 -23.11 18.20 16.80
C GLU A 13 -24.43 17.85 16.05
N ASP A 14 -24.43 17.96 14.72
CA ASP A 14 -25.57 17.71 13.82
C ASP A 14 -25.52 16.32 13.12
N GLU A 15 -24.49 15.49 13.36
CA GLU A 15 -24.43 14.13 12.81
C GLU A 15 -25.08 13.11 13.76
N GLU A 16 -25.99 12.28 13.22
CA GLU A 16 -26.57 11.15 13.96
C GLU A 16 -25.45 10.24 14.52
N PRO A 17 -25.59 9.74 15.76
CA PRO A 17 -24.57 8.89 16.35
C PRO A 17 -24.42 7.60 15.53
N PRO A 18 -23.18 7.15 15.24
CA PRO A 18 -22.94 6.01 14.36
C PRO A 18 -23.58 4.74 14.90
N THR A 19 -24.28 4.00 14.03
CA THR A 19 -24.94 2.76 14.42
C THR A 19 -23.92 1.68 14.77
N GLU A 20 -24.35 0.63 15.48
CA GLU A 20 -23.50 -0.53 15.74
C GLU A 20 -23.01 -1.21 14.45
N GLN A 21 -23.78 -1.14 13.36
CA GLN A 21 -23.34 -1.64 12.06
C GLN A 21 -22.23 -0.77 11.47
N ASP A 22 -22.32 0.56 11.62
CA ASP A 22 -21.30 1.48 11.12
C ASP A 22 -19.99 1.34 11.89
N LYS A 23 -20.07 1.16 13.20
CA LYS A 23 -18.90 0.83 14.03
C LYS A 23 -18.23 -0.47 13.56
N ARG A 24 -19.02 -1.53 13.30
CA ARG A 24 -18.48 -2.81 12.79
C ARG A 24 -17.83 -2.67 11.42
N LYS A 25 -18.47 -1.94 10.49
CA LYS A 25 -17.92 -1.66 9.16
C LYS A 25 -16.60 -0.90 9.26
N LYS A 26 -16.54 0.14 10.11
CA LYS A 26 -15.30 0.91 10.35
C LYS A 26 -14.18 0.02 10.90
N MET A 27 -14.48 -0.82 11.89
CA MET A 27 -13.51 -1.75 12.46
C MET A 27 -13.01 -2.80 11.45
N LEU A 28 -13.87 -3.24 10.53
CA LEU A 28 -13.48 -4.16 9.46
C LEU A 28 -12.61 -3.45 8.42
N ALA A 29 -12.97 -2.23 8.03
CA ALA A 29 -12.19 -1.42 7.09
C ALA A 29 -10.77 -1.16 7.63
N LEU A 30 -10.60 -0.90 8.92
CA LEU A 30 -9.26 -0.72 9.52
C LEU A 30 -8.37 -1.97 9.45
N LYS A 31 -8.94 -3.15 9.17
CA LYS A 31 -8.17 -4.40 8.96
C LYS A 31 -7.88 -4.68 7.49
N ASP A 32 -8.43 -3.88 6.57
CA ASP A 32 -8.21 -4.07 5.15
C ASP A 32 -6.73 -3.73 4.81
N PRO A 33 -6.04 -4.57 4.02
CA PRO A 33 -4.69 -4.31 3.55
C PRO A 33 -4.52 -2.92 2.91
N VAL A 34 -5.53 -2.37 2.25
CA VAL A 34 -5.46 -1.04 1.62
C VAL A 34 -5.18 0.08 2.64
N HIS A 35 -5.57 -0.14 3.90
CA HIS A 35 -5.37 0.81 5.00
C HIS A 35 -4.16 0.48 5.88
N THR A 36 -3.53 -0.69 5.70
CA THR A 36 -2.48 -1.19 6.59
C THR A 36 -1.17 -1.52 5.88
N VAL A 37 -1.18 -1.62 4.55
CA VAL A 37 -0.02 -1.98 3.72
C VAL A 37 0.32 -0.82 2.80
N SER A 38 1.57 -0.36 2.84
CA SER A 38 2.07 0.62 1.88
C SER A 38 2.09 0.02 0.48
N LEU A 39 1.52 0.74 -0.50
CA LEU A 39 1.56 0.32 -1.89
C LEU A 39 3.00 0.15 -2.41
N GLN A 40 3.90 1.05 -2.03
CA GLN A 40 5.33 0.97 -2.38
C GLN A 40 5.94 -0.34 -1.86
N GLN A 41 5.72 -0.65 -0.58
CA GLN A 41 6.23 -1.89 0.03
C GLN A 41 5.66 -3.12 -0.66
N PHE A 42 4.34 -3.13 -0.90
CA PHE A 42 3.68 -4.25 -1.57
C PHE A 42 4.25 -4.49 -2.97
N VAL A 43 4.43 -3.43 -3.76
CA VAL A 43 4.99 -3.53 -5.12
C VAL A 43 6.42 -4.05 -5.08
N TYR A 44 7.26 -3.54 -4.18
CA TYR A 44 8.63 -4.01 -3.98
C TYR A 44 8.68 -5.51 -3.66
N GLU A 45 7.88 -5.95 -2.68
CA GLU A 45 7.81 -7.36 -2.27
C GLU A 45 7.37 -8.27 -3.43
N LYS A 46 6.38 -7.83 -4.23
CA LYS A 46 5.93 -8.61 -5.39
C LYS A 46 7.02 -8.71 -6.45
N LEU A 47 7.73 -7.63 -6.74
CA LEU A 47 8.83 -7.66 -7.70
C LEU A 47 9.98 -8.55 -7.22
N LYS A 48 10.33 -8.48 -5.94
CA LYS A 48 11.34 -9.35 -5.35
C LYS A 48 10.95 -10.82 -5.39
N ALA A 49 9.72 -11.15 -5.02
CA ALA A 49 9.21 -12.52 -5.12
C ALA A 49 9.23 -13.04 -6.56
N GLN A 50 8.92 -12.20 -7.56
CA GLN A 50 9.03 -12.57 -8.97
C GLN A 50 10.49 -12.77 -9.41
N GLN A 51 11.40 -11.90 -8.97
CA GLN A 51 12.83 -12.03 -9.24
C GLN A 51 13.40 -13.33 -8.66
N GLU A 52 13.02 -13.69 -7.44
CA GLU A 52 13.43 -14.94 -6.78
C GLU A 52 12.87 -16.19 -7.48
N LEU A 53 11.61 -16.13 -7.95
CA LEU A 53 10.96 -17.25 -8.61
C LEU A 53 11.52 -17.52 -10.03
N LEU A 54 11.73 -16.45 -10.81
CA LEU A 54 12.22 -16.54 -12.19
C LEU A 54 13.75 -16.72 -12.25
N GLY A 55 14.45 -16.25 -11.23
CA GLY A 55 15.90 -16.08 -11.24
C GLY A 55 16.32 -14.77 -11.90
N GLU A 56 17.48 -14.26 -11.48
CA GLU A 56 17.96 -12.92 -11.81
C GLU A 56 18.10 -12.67 -13.32
N GLN A 57 18.65 -13.63 -14.07
CA GLN A 57 18.85 -13.48 -15.52
C GLN A 57 17.53 -13.42 -16.30
N ALA A 58 16.58 -14.31 -15.97
CA ALA A 58 15.29 -14.34 -16.65
C ALA A 58 14.43 -13.12 -16.28
N PHE A 59 14.51 -12.68 -15.02
CA PHE A 59 13.85 -11.45 -14.58
C PHE A 59 14.42 -10.22 -15.28
N GLN A 60 15.74 -10.10 -15.41
CA GLN A 60 16.38 -9.00 -16.13
C GLN A 60 15.96 -8.97 -17.61
N ALA A 61 15.96 -10.12 -18.29
CA ALA A 61 15.49 -10.22 -19.67
C ALA A 61 14.00 -9.82 -19.80
N LEU A 62 13.16 -10.17 -18.83
CA LEU A 62 11.77 -9.73 -18.79
C LEU A 62 11.67 -8.21 -18.62
N MET A 63 12.43 -7.62 -17.70
CA MET A 63 12.44 -6.17 -17.46
C MET A 63 12.88 -5.37 -18.70
N GLU A 64 13.72 -5.93 -19.56
CA GLU A 64 14.12 -5.33 -20.84
C GLU A 64 12.98 -5.32 -21.88
N THR A 65 11.95 -6.16 -21.72
CA THR A 65 10.75 -6.14 -22.58
C THR A 65 9.70 -5.14 -22.12
N VAL A 66 9.82 -4.65 -20.88
CA VAL A 66 8.91 -3.64 -20.33
C VAL A 66 9.28 -2.29 -20.94
N ASP A 67 8.26 -1.49 -21.25
CA ASP A 67 8.45 -0.14 -21.76
C ASP A 67 9.39 0.66 -20.83
N THR A 68 10.37 1.33 -21.43
CA THR A 68 11.41 2.06 -20.70
C THR A 68 10.83 3.14 -19.80
N GLU A 69 9.76 3.83 -20.21
CA GLU A 69 9.10 4.86 -19.39
C GLU A 69 8.50 4.24 -18.12
N ILE A 70 7.88 3.06 -18.25
CA ILE A 70 7.31 2.33 -17.12
C ILE A 70 8.40 1.84 -16.17
N VAL A 71 9.53 1.37 -16.70
CA VAL A 71 10.68 0.98 -15.87
C VAL A 71 11.23 2.17 -15.09
N THR A 72 11.35 3.34 -15.72
CA THR A 72 11.79 4.57 -15.04
C THR A 72 10.83 4.99 -13.94
N GLN A 73 9.52 5.05 -14.23
CA GLN A 73 8.51 5.38 -13.22
C GLN A 73 8.52 4.40 -12.06
N LEU A 74 8.70 3.11 -12.35
CA LEU A 74 8.80 2.07 -11.32
C LEU A 74 10.04 2.25 -10.45
N GLN A 75 11.19 2.55 -11.04
CA GLN A 75 12.43 2.81 -10.30
C GLN A 75 12.31 4.05 -9.43
N GLU A 76 11.75 5.14 -9.94
CA GLU A 76 11.49 6.37 -9.18
C GLU A 76 10.49 6.13 -8.05
N PHE A 77 9.42 5.39 -8.30
CA PHE A 77 8.43 5.05 -7.28
C PHE A 77 9.02 4.23 -6.13
N LEU A 78 10.05 3.42 -6.43
CA LEU A 78 10.77 2.60 -5.45
C LEU A 78 11.99 3.31 -4.83
N GLN A 79 12.41 4.47 -5.36
CA GLN A 79 13.48 5.28 -4.76
C GLN A 79 12.99 5.86 -3.42
N GLY A 80 13.44 5.25 -2.32
CA GLY A 80 13.00 5.61 -0.97
C GLY A 80 12.86 4.42 -0.02
N PHE A 81 13.02 3.20 -0.54
CA PHE A 81 13.09 1.94 0.21
C PHE A 81 14.47 1.28 0.08
#